data_AF-A0AA88W1Z3-F1
#
_entry.id   AF-A0AA88W1Z3-F1
#
_cell.length_a   1.000
_cell.length_b   1.000
_cell.length_c   1.000
_cell.angle_alpha   90.00
_cell.angle_beta   90.00
_cell.angle_gamma   90.00
#
_symmetry.space_group_name_H-M   'P 1'
#
loop_
_entity.id
_entity.type
_entity.pdbx_description
1 polymer ?
#
loop_
_entity_poly.entity_id
_entity_poly.type
_entity_poly.pdbx_seq_one_letter_code
_entity_poly.pdbx_strand_id
1 'polypeptide(L)'
;MSMGVPIAAWPMHSDQPQNTMLVTKVLRTGIAVKEWADRDELVTSSIINTVVRRLMASKEGDVMRERAMELGGAISKLGEEGGVTRMEFDSFIAHITRHVQ
;
A
#
# COMPACT_ATOMS: atom_id res chain seq x y z
N MET A 1 -1.30 1.53 4.34
CA MET A 1 0.09 1.12 4.62
C MET A 1 0.48 1.35 6.09
N SER A 2 0.12 2.48 6.71
CA SER A 2 0.41 2.79 8.13
C SER A 2 0.07 1.68 9.14
N MET A 3 -1.01 0.92 8.90
CA MET A 3 -1.42 -0.19 9.78
C MET A 3 -0.57 -1.46 9.67
N GLY A 4 0.41 -1.50 8.75
CA GLY A 4 1.30 -2.64 8.61
C GLY A 4 0.67 -3.92 8.05
N VAL A 5 -0.45 -3.80 7.35
CA VAL A 5 -1.21 -4.95 6.80
C VAL A 5 -0.88 -5.15 5.32
N PRO A 6 -0.60 -6.38 4.85
CA PRO A 6 -0.36 -6.63 3.43
C PRO A 6 -1.65 -6.53 2.62
N ILE A 7 -1.54 -6.32 1.31
CA ILE A 7 -2.70 -6.05 0.45
C ILE A 7 -2.87 -7.16 -0.60
N ALA A 8 -4.07 -7.72 -0.68
CA ALA A 8 -4.54 -8.43 -1.87
C ALA A 8 -5.15 -7.39 -2.83
N ALA A 9 -4.36 -6.94 -3.80
CA ALA A 9 -4.72 -5.85 -4.69
C ALA A 9 -5.64 -6.33 -5.81
N TRP A 10 -6.83 -5.73 -5.93
CA TRP A 10 -7.79 -6.01 -6.98
C TRP A 10 -8.15 -4.70 -7.71
N PRO A 11 -7.47 -4.37 -8.83
CA PRO A 11 -7.70 -3.12 -9.53
C PRO A 11 -9.02 -3.14 -10.32
N MET A 12 -9.75 -2.03 -10.26
CA MET A 12 -11.04 -1.81 -10.93
C MET A 12 -11.01 -0.64 -11.91
N HIS A 13 -10.34 0.48 -11.58
CA HIS A 13 -10.26 1.66 -12.47
C HIS A 13 -9.17 2.68 -12.07
N SER A 14 -9.07 3.76 -12.85
CA SER A 14 -8.20 4.92 -12.59
C SER A 14 -6.73 4.56 -12.37
N ASP A 15 -6.16 4.99 -11.25
CA ASP A 15 -4.77 4.79 -10.82
C ASP A 15 -4.57 3.44 -10.11
N GLN A 16 -5.63 2.69 -9.82
CA GLN A 16 -5.54 1.40 -9.14
C GLN A 16 -4.61 0.38 -9.83
N PRO A 17 -4.50 0.31 -11.17
CA PRO A 17 -3.51 -0.55 -11.83
C PRO A 17 -2.07 -0.17 -11.48
N GLN A 18 -1.77 1.13 -11.41
CA GLN A 18 -0.46 1.63 -11.03
C GLN A 18 -0.20 1.40 -9.53
N ASN A 19 -1.20 1.63 -8.69
CA ASN A 19 -1.11 1.34 -7.25
C ASN A 19 -0.92 -0.16 -6.98
N THR A 20 -1.52 -1.03 -7.80
CA THR A 20 -1.30 -2.48 -7.74
C THR A 20 0.15 -2.83 -8.05
N MET A 21 0.74 -2.23 -9.08
CA MET A 21 2.17 -2.40 -9.39
C MET A 21 3.05 -1.88 -8.25
N LEU A 22 2.75 -0.71 -7.68
CA LEU A 22 3.48 -0.15 -6.55
C LEU A 22 3.47 -1.12 -5.36
N VAL A 23 2.30 -1.61 -4.96
CA VAL A 23 2.15 -2.53 -3.82
C VAL A 23 2.83 -3.87 -4.06
N THR A 24 2.69 -4.45 -5.25
CA THR A 24 3.12 -5.82 -5.52
C THR A 24 4.57 -5.94 -6.00
N LYS A 25 5.07 -5.00 -6.80
CA LYS A 25 6.38 -5.09 -7.45
C LYS A 25 7.45 -4.22 -6.77
N VAL A 26 7.06 -3.02 -6.36
CA VAL A 26 7.98 -2.03 -5.78
C VAL A 26 8.09 -2.23 -4.27
N LEU A 27 6.99 -2.04 -3.54
CA LEU A 27 6.95 -2.19 -2.08
C LEU A 27 6.98 -3.66 -1.67
N ARG A 28 6.46 -4.56 -2.52
CA ARG A 28 6.39 -6.00 -2.30
C ARG A 28 5.71 -6.36 -0.96
N THR A 29 4.67 -5.60 -0.63
CA THR A 29 3.84 -5.74 0.58
C THR A 29 2.47 -6.34 0.26
N GLY A 30 2.34 -7.01 -0.87
CA GLY A 30 1.05 -7.51 -1.32
C GLY A 30 1.13 -8.35 -2.59
N ILE A 31 -0.02 -8.86 -2.98
CA ILE A 31 -0.21 -9.75 -4.12
C ILE A 31 -1.38 -9.25 -4.97
N ALA A 32 -1.30 -9.36 -6.30
CA ALA A 32 -2.41 -9.07 -7.18
C ALA A 32 -3.42 -10.23 -7.14
N VAL A 33 -4.69 -9.92 -6.92
CA VAL A 33 -5.79 -10.89 -7.11
C VAL A 33 -5.99 -11.17 -8.58
N LYS A 34 -5.86 -10.13 -9.41
CA LYS A 34 -5.95 -10.18 -10.86
C LYS A 34 -5.10 -9.07 -11.46
N GLU A 35 -4.41 -9.37 -12.55
CA GLU A 35 -3.64 -8.38 -13.30
C GLU A 35 -4.59 -7.48 -14.11
N TRP A 36 -4.17 -6.23 -14.36
CA TRP A 36 -5.02 -5.27 -15.07
C TRP A 36 -5.29 -5.67 -16.54
N ALA A 37 -4.38 -6.43 -17.15
CA ALA A 37 -4.57 -6.97 -18.49
C ALA A 37 -5.84 -7.85 -18.57
N ASP A 38 -6.14 -8.56 -17.49
CA ASP A 38 -7.25 -9.52 -17.39
C ASP A 38 -8.49 -8.89 -16.73
N ARG A 39 -8.59 -7.55 -16.68
CA ARG A 39 -9.63 -6.84 -15.92
C ARG A 39 -11.07 -7.22 -16.29
N ASP A 40 -11.30 -7.68 -17.52
CA ASP A 40 -12.62 -8.09 -18.01
C ASP A 40 -12.95 -9.57 -17.68
N GLU A 41 -11.97 -10.34 -17.20
CA GLU A 41 -12.15 -11.75 -16.84
C GLU A 41 -12.79 -11.93 -15.46
N LEU A 42 -13.61 -12.97 -15.31
CA LEU A 42 -14.23 -13.31 -14.03
C LEU A 42 -13.20 -13.95 -13.09
N VAL A 43 -13.01 -13.35 -11.90
CA VAL A 43 -12.24 -13.97 -10.82
C VAL A 43 -13.09 -15.04 -10.16
N THR A 44 -12.69 -16.30 -10.31
CA THR A 44 -13.39 -17.43 -9.70
C THR A 44 -13.10 -17.54 -8.20
N SER A 45 -13.96 -18.24 -7.46
CA SER A 45 -13.73 -18.53 -6.04
C SER A 45 -12.44 -19.31 -5.79
N SER A 46 -12.00 -20.13 -6.76
CA SER A 46 -10.73 -20.87 -6.68
C SER A 46 -9.51 -19.94 -6.73
N ILE A 47 -9.56 -18.91 -7.58
CA ILE A 47 -8.51 -17.87 -7.63
C ILE A 47 -8.48 -17.10 -6.31
N ILE A 48 -9.64 -16.70 -5.78
CA ILE A 48 -9.73 -15.99 -4.49
C ILE A 48 -9.12 -16.85 -3.38
N ASN A 49 -9.53 -18.12 -3.26
CA ASN A 49 -8.98 -19.04 -2.26
C ASN A 49 -7.46 -19.19 -2.39
N THR A 50 -6.94 -19.28 -3.60
CA THR A 50 -5.51 -19.38 -3.86
C THR A 50 -4.76 -18.14 -3.40
N VAL A 51 -5.24 -16.95 -3.75
CA VAL A 51 -4.60 -15.68 -3.38
C VAL A 51 -4.64 -15.47 -1.86
N VAL A 52 -5.78 -15.73 -1.23
CA VAL A 52 -5.93 -15.62 0.24
C VAL A 52 -4.99 -16.59 0.95
N ARG A 53 -4.92 -17.86 0.51
CA ARG A 53 -4.01 -18.85 1.11
C ARG A 53 -2.54 -18.48 0.91
N ARG A 54 -2.16 -17.98 -0.27
CA ARG A 54 -0.80 -17.48 -0.49
C ARG A 54 -0.46 -16.32 0.43
N LEU A 55 -1.37 -15.35 0.59
CA LEU A 55 -1.12 -14.18 1.43
C LEU A 55 -1.08 -14.51 2.93
N MET A 56 -1.91 -15.45 3.39
CA MET A 56 -2.14 -15.71 4.82
C MET A 56 -1.40 -16.94 5.37
N ALA A 57 -1.15 -17.96 4.55
CA ALA A 57 -0.71 -19.28 4.98
C ALA A 57 0.44 -19.82 4.12
N SER A 58 1.33 -18.95 3.66
CA SER A 58 2.52 -19.34 2.90
C SER A 58 3.75 -18.53 3.32
N LYS A 59 4.94 -19.08 3.09
CA LYS A 59 6.22 -18.39 3.32
C LYS A 59 6.34 -17.09 2.53
N GLU A 60 5.79 -17.04 1.32
CA GLU A 60 5.74 -15.81 0.52
C GLU A 60 4.89 -14.74 1.23
N GLY A 61 3.73 -15.14 1.75
CA GLY A 61 2.84 -14.27 2.51
C GLY A 61 3.45 -13.79 3.83
N ASP A 62 4.24 -14.63 4.50
CA ASP A 62 4.97 -14.25 5.73
C ASP A 62 5.92 -13.07 5.45
N VAL A 63 6.72 -13.16 4.37
CA VAL A 63 7.63 -12.09 3.94
C VAL A 63 6.87 -10.81 3.56
N MET A 64 5.70 -10.94 2.91
CA MET A 64 4.86 -9.77 2.58
C MET A 64 4.32 -9.08 3.84
N ARG A 65 3.90 -9.85 4.86
CA ARG A 65 3.41 -9.33 6.15
C ARG A 65 4.50 -8.64 6.94
N GLU A 66 5.70 -9.23 6.98
CA GLU A 66 6.87 -8.61 7.62
C GLU A 66 7.20 -7.25 7.00
N ARG A 67 7.34 -7.19 5.67
CA ARG A 67 7.58 -5.92 4.97
C ARG A 67 6.48 -4.89 5.18
N ALA A 68 5.22 -5.33 5.19
CA ALA A 68 4.10 -4.44 5.46
C ALA A 68 4.23 -3.83 6.86
N MET A 69 4.54 -4.64 7.88
CA MET A 69 4.76 -4.16 9.26
C MET A 69 5.93 -3.18 9.36
N GLU A 70 7.07 -3.49 8.75
CA GLU A 70 8.24 -2.59 8.73
C GLU A 70 7.89 -1.22 8.11
N LEU A 71 7.24 -1.24 6.95
CA LEU A 71 6.82 -0.03 6.26
C LEU A 71 5.75 0.75 7.04
N GLY A 72 4.79 0.05 7.66
CA GLY A 72 3.79 0.65 8.54
C GLY A 72 4.44 1.37 9.72
N GLY A 73 5.39 0.72 10.38
CA GLY A 73 6.16 1.30 11.49
C GLY A 73 6.97 2.54 11.07
N ALA A 74 7.58 2.50 9.88
CA ALA A 74 8.28 3.67 9.34
C ALA A 74 7.32 4.84 9.06
N ILE A 75 6.16 4.58 8.43
CA ILE A 75 5.16 5.59 8.12
C ILE A 75 4.59 6.23 9.38
N SER A 76 4.30 5.45 10.43
CA SER A 76 3.76 5.98 11.68
C SER A 76 4.68 7.03 12.30
N LYS A 77 6.00 6.77 12.31
CA LYS A 77 7.01 7.72 12.81
C LYS A 77 7.09 9.02 12.01
N LEU A 78 6.77 8.99 10.72
CA LEU A 78 6.84 10.20 9.87
C LEU A 78 5.73 11.21 10.20
N GLY A 79 4.61 10.75 10.76
CA GLY A 79 3.45 11.59 11.10
C GLY A 79 3.45 12.11 12.53
N GLU A 80 4.35 11.63 13.38
CA GLU A 80 4.50 12.09 14.77
C GLU A 80 5.12 13.51 14.83
N GLU A 81 5.05 14.16 15.99
CA GLU A 81 5.71 15.45 16.21
C GLU A 81 7.23 15.32 15.97
N GLY A 82 7.78 16.23 15.15
CA GLY A 82 9.17 16.15 14.69
C GLY A 82 9.40 15.16 13.54
N GLY A 83 8.37 14.47 13.05
CA GLY A 83 8.43 13.65 11.85
C GLY A 83 8.54 14.49 10.58
N VAL A 84 9.25 13.97 9.57
CA VAL A 84 9.55 14.72 8.33
C VAL A 84 8.28 15.18 7.63
N THR A 85 7.25 14.34 7.50
CA THR A 85 5.98 14.73 6.86
C THR A 85 5.30 15.87 7.61
N ARG A 86 5.38 15.87 8.96
CA ARG A 86 4.83 16.95 9.77
C ARG A 86 5.59 18.26 9.56
N MET A 87 6.92 18.20 9.54
CA MET A 87 7.77 19.36 9.29
C MET A 87 7.54 19.98 7.91
N GLU A 88 7.43 19.15 6.86
CA GLU A 88 7.12 19.61 5.50
C GLU A 88 5.74 20.27 5.43
N PHE A 89 4.75 19.73 6.15
CA PHE A 89 3.43 20.34 6.23
C PHE A 89 3.46 21.69 6.95
N ASP A 90 4.16 21.78 8.09
CA ASP A 90 4.31 23.04 8.83
C ASP A 90 5.05 24.10 7.99
N SER A 91 6.07 23.70 7.22
CA SER A 91 6.78 24.54 6.24
C SER A 91 5.84 25.06 5.15
N PHE A 92 4.99 24.19 4.60
CA PHE A 92 3.99 24.57 3.60
C PHE A 92 2.99 25.59 4.17
N ILE A 93 2.47 25.37 5.38
CA ILE A 93 1.56 26.31 6.05
C ILE A 93 2.25 27.67 6.28
N ALA A 94 3.49 27.66 6.76
CA ALA A 94 4.27 28.89 6.95
C ALA A 94 4.51 29.65 5.63
N HIS A 95 4.67 28.94 4.52
CA HIS A 95 4.83 29.55 3.20
C HIS A 95 3.56 30.26 2.73
N ILE A 96 2.40 29.61 2.82
CA ILE A 96 1.13 30.17 2.30
C ILE A 96 0.54 31.26 3.22
N THR A 97 0.86 31.25 4.51
CA THR A 97 0.39 32.25 5.48
C THR A 97 1.25 33.51 5.51
N ARG A 98 2.43 33.51 4.87
CA ARG A 98 3.40 34.61 4.85
C ARG A 98 2.85 35.96 4.34
N HIS A 99 1.78 35.94 3.55
CA HIS A 99 1.20 37.13 2.93
C HIS A 99 -0.22 37.47 3.46
N VAL A 100 -0.64 36.83 4.56
CA VAL A 100 -1.95 37.04 5.19
C VAL A 100 -1.84 37.89 6.47
N GLN A 101 -0.67 38.50 6.73
CA GLN A 101 -0.46 39.54 7.74
C GLN A 101 -0.12 40.88 7.08
#